data_AF-A0A7X1C822-F1
#
_entry.id   AF-A0A7X1C822-F1
#
_cell.length_a   1.000
_cell.length_b   1.000
_cell.length_c   1.000
_cell.angle_alpha   90.00
_cell.angle_beta   90.00
_cell.angle_gamma   90.00
#
_symmetry.space_group_name_H-M   'P 1'
#
loop_
_entity.id
_entity.type
_entity.pdbx_description
1 polymer ?
#
loop_
_entity_poly.entity_id
_entity_poly.type
_entity_poly.pdbx_seq_one_letter_code
_entity_poly.pdbx_strand_id
1 'polypeptide(L)' 'MQKKQNHMELMEEIKSIKKLLIKTNSIIADEFDYKEHLIDYMDKLFYVNAGAHPDQIYLVGKLNGGRELHVPLYRS' A
#
# COMPACT_ATOMS: atom_id res chain seq x y z
N MET A 1 1.21 -25.55 37.28
CA MET A 1 0.02 -25.15 36.48
C MET A 1 0.04 -23.66 36.11
N GLN A 2 0.39 -22.73 37.03
CA GLN A 2 0.48 -21.28 36.76
C GLN A 2 1.28 -20.86 35.51
N LYS A 3 2.46 -21.47 35.23
CA LYS A 3 3.25 -21.14 34.03
C LYS A 3 2.52 -21.36 32.70
N LYS A 4 1.61 -22.36 32.62
CA LYS A 4 0.82 -22.63 31.40
C LYS A 4 -0.32 -21.64 31.22
N GLN A 5 -0.90 -21.14 32.30
CA GLN A 5 -1.95 -20.12 32.28
C GLN A 5 -1.40 -18.76 31.82
N ASN A 6 -0.27 -18.32 32.37
CA ASN A 6 0.41 -17.10 31.90
C ASN A 6 0.78 -17.17 30.41
N HIS A 7 1.18 -18.34 29.91
CA HIS A 7 1.55 -18.48 28.50
C HIS A 7 0.34 -18.38 27.56
N MET A 8 -0.82 -18.86 28.03
CA MET A 8 -2.08 -18.78 27.29
C MET A 8 -2.61 -17.35 27.26
N GLU A 9 -2.52 -16.62 28.37
CA GLU A 9 -2.87 -15.19 28.46
C GLU A 9 -1.98 -14.34 27.54
N LEU A 10 -0.66 -14.54 27.59
CA LEU A 10 0.29 -13.87 26.68
C LEU A 10 -0.01 -14.15 25.19
N MET A 11 -0.42 -15.37 24.85
CA MET A 11 -0.80 -15.70 23.47
C MET A 11 -2.07 -14.96 23.02
N GLU A 12 -3.06 -14.80 23.89
CA GLU A 12 -4.28 -14.07 23.57
C GLU A 12 -4.03 -12.55 23.46
N GLU A 13 -3.14 -12.00 24.29
CA GLU A 13 -2.67 -10.62 24.15
C GLU A 13 -1.95 -10.40 22.82
N ILE A 14 -1.02 -11.28 22.44
CA ILE A 14 -0.31 -11.21 21.15
C ILE A 14 -1.29 -11.28 19.97
N LYS A 15 -2.29 -12.17 20.01
CA LYS A 15 -3.32 -12.25 18.96
C LYS A 15 -4.13 -10.96 18.89
N SER A 16 -4.46 -10.35 20.03
CA SER A 16 -5.22 -9.10 20.09
C SER A 16 -4.42 -7.94 19.50
N ILE A 17 -3.12 -7.84 19.84
CA ILE A 17 -2.20 -6.86 19.25
C ILE A 17 -2.09 -7.06 17.73
N LYS A 18 -1.96 -8.30 17.25
CA LYS A 18 -1.92 -8.61 15.82
C LYS A 18 -3.18 -8.18 15.09
N LYS A 19 -4.36 -8.41 15.68
CA LYS A 19 -5.64 -7.95 15.11
C LYS A 19 -5.74 -6.43 15.07
N LEU A 20 -5.27 -5.73 16.10
CA LEU A 20 -5.22 -4.28 16.15
C LEU A 20 -4.35 -3.73 15.02
N LEU A 21 -3.14 -4.27 14.83
CA LEU A 21 -2.22 -3.87 13.76
C LEU A 21 -2.83 -4.06 12.36
N ILE A 22 -3.50 -5.19 12.11
CA ILE A 22 -4.17 -5.43 10.81
C ILE A 22 -5.27 -4.40 10.58
N LYS A 23 -6.07 -4.09 11.60
CA LYS A 23 -7.13 -3.08 11.50
C LYS A 23 -6.56 -1.68 11.29
N THR A 24 -5.50 -1.31 12.01
CA THR A 24 -4.83 -0.02 11.81
C THR A 24 -4.25 0.09 10.41
N ASN A 25 -3.64 -0.97 9.86
CA ASN A 25 -3.19 -0.98 8.46
C ASN A 25 -4.34 -0.88 7.47
N SER A 26 -5.49 -1.51 7.75
CA SER A 26 -6.71 -1.36 6.94
C SER A 26 -7.23 0.07 6.99
N ILE A 27 -7.30 0.68 8.18
CA ILE A 27 -7.74 2.07 8.37
C ILE A 27 -6.78 3.03 7.67
N ILE A 28 -5.47 2.84 7.79
CA ILE A 28 -4.49 3.63 7.06
C ILE A 28 -4.67 3.43 5.54
N ALA A 29 -4.95 2.22 5.07
CA ALA A 29 -5.21 1.97 3.65
C ALA A 29 -6.55 2.58 3.17
N ASP A 30 -7.54 2.70 4.06
CA ASP A 30 -8.84 3.30 3.78
C ASP A 30 -8.79 4.85 3.86
N GLU A 31 -7.93 5.42 4.71
CA GLU A 31 -7.74 6.86 4.89
C GLU A 31 -6.64 7.45 3.98
N PHE A 32 -5.70 6.62 3.51
CA PHE A 32 -4.63 7.03 2.61
C PHE A 32 -4.97 6.62 1.18
N ASP A 33 -5.41 7.57 0.35
CA ASP A 33 -5.51 7.35 -1.08
C ASP A 33 -4.10 7.23 -1.69
N TYR A 34 -3.56 6.02 -1.59
CA TYR A 34 -2.24 5.64 -2.11
C TYR A 34 -2.14 5.94 -3.60
N LYS A 35 -3.26 5.84 -4.33
CA LYS A 35 -3.30 6.10 -5.77
C LYS A 35 -3.10 7.59 -6.02
N GLU A 36 -3.82 8.48 -5.33
CA GLU A 36 -3.64 9.92 -5.48
C GLU A 36 -2.23 10.37 -5.08
N HIS A 37 -1.69 9.85 -3.97
CA HIS A 37 -0.34 10.20 -3.52
C HIS A 37 0.74 9.71 -4.47
N LEU A 38 0.57 8.52 -5.05
CA LEU A 38 1.49 7.99 -6.06
C LEU A 38 1.45 8.83 -7.34
N ILE A 39 0.26 9.27 -7.77
CA ILE A 39 0.10 10.16 -8.94
C ILE A 39 0.83 11.49 -8.69
N ASP A 40 0.58 12.14 -7.55
CA ASP A 40 1.20 13.42 -7.19
C ASP A 40 2.74 13.30 -7.11
N TYR A 41 3.24 12.23 -6.51
CA TYR A 41 4.68 11.99 -6.43
C TYR A 41 5.33 11.79 -7.81
N MET A 42 4.72 10.97 -8.68
CA MET A 42 5.22 10.70 -10.03
C MET A 42 5.15 11.94 -10.93
N ASP A 43 4.08 12.73 -10.83
CA ASP A 43 3.91 13.98 -11.55
C ASP A 43 5.01 14.99 -11.18
N LYS A 44 5.24 15.21 -9.87
CA LYS A 44 6.31 16.08 -9.37
C LYS A 44 7.69 15.60 -9.80
N LEU A 45 7.97 14.31 -9.70
CA LEU A 45 9.25 13.74 -10.09
C LEU A 45 9.52 13.96 -11.58
N PHE A 46 8.50 13.76 -12.42
CA PHE A 46 8.61 13.99 -13.86
C PHE A 46 8.81 15.49 -14.18
N TYR A 47 8.04 16.38 -13.55
CA TYR A 47 8.17 17.82 -13.73
C TYR A 47 9.56 18.34 -13.37
N VAL A 48 10.13 17.89 -12.24
CA VAL A 48 11.49 18.26 -11.82
C VAL A 48 12.54 17.86 -12.87
N ASN A 49 12.33 16.75 -13.57
CA ASN A 49 13.28 16.24 -14.54
C ASN A 49 13.07 16.81 -15.96
N ALA A 50 11.82 17.00 -16.38
CA ALA A 50 11.45 17.37 -17.75
C ALA A 50 11.02 18.82 -17.93
N GLY A 51 10.72 19.54 -16.83
CA GLY A 51 10.19 20.91 -16.86
C GLY A 51 8.74 21.03 -17.32
N ALA A 52 8.01 19.91 -17.42
CA ALA A 52 6.60 19.85 -17.81
C ALA A 52 5.90 18.68 -17.12
N HIS A 53 4.58 18.77 -16.95
CA HIS A 53 3.77 17.68 -16.40
C HIS A 53 3.55 16.58 -17.45
N PRO A 54 3.50 15.30 -17.06
CA PRO A 54 3.19 14.22 -17.97
C PRO A 54 1.72 14.25 -18.40
N ASP A 55 1.44 13.94 -19.67
CA ASP A 55 0.06 13.80 -20.15
C ASP A 55 -0.67 12.63 -19.47
N GLN A 56 0.06 11.53 -19.22
CA GLN A 56 -0.45 10.31 -18.61
C GLN A 56 0.62 9.58 -17.77
N ILE A 57 0.19 8.98 -16.66
CA ILE A 57 1.02 8.13 -15.81
C ILE A 57 0.41 6.72 -15.80
N TYR A 58 1.26 5.72 -16.05
CA TYR A 58 0.89 4.30 -16.11
C TYR A 58 1.61 3.50 -15.04
N LEU A 59 0.89 2.58 -14.39
CA LEU A 59 1.50 1.47 -13.67
C LEU A 59 1.83 0.37 -14.69
N VAL A 60 3.11 0.05 -14.82
CA VAL A 60 3.59 -0.97 -15.77
C VAL A 60 4.00 -2.22 -15.02
N GLY A 61 3.46 -3.37 -15.43
CA GLY A 61 3.76 -4.68 -14.84
C GLY A 61 4.02 -5.74 -15.91
N LYS A 62 4.79 -6.77 -15.57
CA LYS A 62 5.00 -7.93 -16.46
C LYS A 62 4.16 -9.12 -16.01
N LEU A 63 3.37 -9.66 -16.92
CA LEU A 63 2.63 -10.91 -16.73
C LEU A 63 3.50 -12.11 -17.12
N ASN A 64 3.15 -13.28 -16.60
CA ASN A 64 3.79 -14.54 -17.00
C ASN A 64 3.69 -14.72 -18.53
N GLY A 65 4.83 -14.95 -19.17
CA GLY A 65 4.93 -15.03 -20.64
C GLY A 65 5.37 -13.72 -21.32
N GLY A 66 5.84 -12.73 -20.56
CA GLY A 66 6.52 -11.54 -21.11
C GLY A 66 5.59 -10.45 -21.64
N ARG A 67 4.27 -10.60 -21.49
CA ARG A 67 3.33 -9.53 -21.80
C ARG A 67 3.44 -8.42 -20.77
N GLU A 68 3.47 -7.18 -21.26
CA GLU A 68 3.47 -6.00 -20.42
C GLU A 68 2.05 -5.46 -20.26
N LEU A 69 1.66 -5.18 -19.03
CA LEU A 69 0.38 -4.60 -18.65
C LEU A 69 0.61 -3.14 -18.31
N HIS A 70 -0.17 -2.26 -18.94
CA HIS A 70 -0.13 -0.82 -18.71
C HIS A 70 -1.49 -0.39 -18.15
N VAL A 71 -1.52 0.06 -16.90
CA VAL A 71 -2.75 0.52 -16.23
C VAL A 71 -2.67 2.02 -16.01
N PRO A 72 -3.56 2.84 -16.61
CA PRO A 72 -3.54 4.28 -16.41
C PRO A 72 -3.92 4.65 -14.98
N LEU A 73 -3.23 5.63 -14.40
CA LEU A 73 -3.49 6.10 -13.04
C LEU A 73 -4.46 7.29 -12.96
N TYR A 74 -4.50 8.20 -13.94
CA TYR A 74 -5.48 9.29 -13.97
C TYR A 74 -6.92 8.76 -14.10
N ARG A 75 -7.89 9.41 -13.44
CA ARG A 75 -9.32 9.15 -13.68
C ARG A 75 -9.76 9.97 -14.91
N SER A 76 -10.27 9.27 -15.92
CA SER A 76 -11.10 9.84 -16.99
C SER A 76 -12.43 10.35 -16.46
#